data_AF-A0A939Y9N9-F1
#
_entry.id   AF-A0A939Y9N9-F1
#
_cell.length_a   1.000
_cell.length_b   1.000
_cell.length_c   1.000
_cell.angle_alpha   90.00
_cell.angle_beta   90.00
_cell.angle_gamma   90.00
#
_symmetry.space_group_name_H-M   'P 1'
#
loop_
_entity.id
_entity.type
_entity.pdbx_description
1 polymer ?
#
loop_
_entity_poly.entity_id
_entity_poly.type
_entity_poly.pdbx_seq_one_letter_code
_entity_poly.pdbx_strand_id
1 'polypeptide(L)'
;GLDGLAGSVAFVIAALFVIVGINAELIDLYLTEAALGGALIAFLIFNFFPAKVFMGDTGSLFLGAMLVGCAMRLGRPLVMVFIGLVYVLEGLSVLIQVLVFKATHGKKRFFKMAPVHHHLELCGLSEVKIMAIFLAVTAAVCALAYIFVFAPFVI
;
A
#
# COMPACT_ATOMS: atom_id res chain seq x y z
N GLY A 1 -3.85 -5.00 -9.67
CA GLY A 1 -5.13 -4.33 -9.95
C GLY A 1 -4.90 -3.34 -11.04
N LEU A 2 -4.15 -2.28 -10.72
CA LEU A 2 -3.76 -1.21 -11.65
C LEU A 2 -2.23 -1.06 -11.76
N ASP A 3 -1.81 -0.55 -12.89
CA ASP A 3 -0.44 -0.22 -13.25
C ASP A 3 0.16 0.82 -12.30
N GLY A 4 1.34 0.51 -11.76
CA GLY A 4 2.04 1.37 -10.80
C GLY A 4 1.41 1.47 -9.41
N LEU A 5 0.18 0.98 -9.19
CA LEU A 5 -0.55 1.20 -7.93
C LEU A 5 0.13 0.54 -6.73
N ALA A 6 0.29 -0.78 -6.76
CA ALA A 6 0.83 -1.52 -5.62
C ALA A 6 2.29 -1.15 -5.33
N GLY A 7 3.10 -0.99 -6.38
CA GLY A 7 4.52 -0.65 -6.27
C GLY A 7 4.76 0.77 -5.75
N SER A 8 4.00 1.77 -6.21
CA SER A 8 4.16 3.15 -5.76
C SER A 8 3.73 3.36 -4.31
N VAL A 9 2.63 2.72 -3.89
CA VAL A 9 2.20 2.70 -2.48
C VAL A 9 3.25 2.02 -1.61
N ALA A 10 3.78 0.87 -2.03
CA ALA A 10 4.81 0.15 -1.28
C ALA A 10 6.10 0.97 -1.16
N PHE A 11 6.49 1.67 -2.22
CA PHE A 11 7.68 2.52 -2.23
C PHE A 11 7.59 3.65 -1.20
N VAL A 12 6.43 4.30 -1.08
CA VAL A 12 6.23 5.36 -0.08
C VAL A 12 6.30 4.82 1.35
N ILE A 13 5.71 3.65 1.60
CA ILE A 13 5.78 3.01 2.93
C ILE A 13 7.23 2.59 3.24
N ALA A 14 7.95 2.04 2.25
CA ALA A 14 9.35 1.68 2.40
C ALA A 14 10.22 2.91 2.72
N ALA A 15 10.01 4.03 2.02
CA ALA A 15 10.70 5.29 2.32
C ALA A 15 10.45 5.77 3.76
N LEU A 16 9.22 5.63 4.27
CA LEU A 16 8.93 5.92 5.68
C LEU A 16 9.73 5.01 6.61
N PHE A 17 9.77 3.69 6.36
CA PHE A 17 10.54 2.77 7.19
C PHE A 17 12.05 3.01 7.12
N VAL A 18 12.59 3.47 5.98
CA VAL A 18 13.98 3.93 5.90
C VAL A 18 14.23 5.10 6.86
N ILE A 19 13.38 6.14 6.81
CA ILE A 19 13.53 7.32 7.67
C ILE A 19 13.42 6.91 9.14
N VAL A 20 12.41 6.12 9.50
CA VAL A 20 12.19 5.68 10.87
C VAL A 20 13.31 4.74 11.34
N GLY A 21 13.82 3.87 10.47
CA GLY A 21 14.94 2.99 10.78
C GLY A 21 16.25 3.75 11.01
N ILE A 22 16.52 4.80 10.24
CA ILE A 22 17.67 5.70 10.48
C ILE A 22 17.53 6.37 11.85
N ASN A 23 16.35 6.94 12.14
CA ASN A 23 16.10 7.63 13.41
C ASN A 23 16.19 6.71 14.63
N ALA A 24 15.86 5.43 14.48
CA ALA A 24 15.93 4.43 15.54
C ALA A 24 17.24 3.63 15.55
N GLU A 25 18.22 4.01 14.71
CA GLU A 25 19.51 3.34 14.53
C GLU A 25 19.39 1.82 14.21
N LEU A 26 18.31 1.43 13.52
CA LEU A 26 18.01 0.05 13.15
C LEU A 26 18.57 -0.27 11.75
N ILE A 27 19.83 -0.69 11.70
CA ILE A 27 20.56 -0.97 10.45
C ILE A 27 19.86 -1.99 9.57
N ASP A 28 19.36 -3.06 10.17
CA ASP A 28 18.64 -4.13 9.48
C ASP A 28 17.35 -3.64 8.82
N LEU A 29 16.66 -2.69 9.45
CA LEU A 29 15.41 -2.12 8.95
C LEU A 29 15.67 -1.17 7.76
N TYR A 30 16.47 -0.12 7.97
CA TYR A 30 16.64 0.89 6.93
C TYR A 30 17.39 0.38 5.70
N LEU A 31 18.33 -0.57 5.87
CA LEU A 31 19.08 -1.12 4.75
C LEU A 31 18.19 -2.03 3.87
N THR A 32 17.38 -2.88 4.52
CA THR A 32 16.43 -3.76 3.82
C THR A 32 15.39 -2.95 3.05
N GLU A 33 14.81 -1.93 3.68
CA GLU A 33 13.78 -1.09 3.06
C GLU A 33 14.35 -0.15 1.99
N ALA A 34 15.61 0.30 2.12
CA ALA A 34 16.29 1.04 1.07
C ALA A 34 16.56 0.16 -0.17
N ALA A 35 16.98 -1.09 0.04
CA ALA A 35 17.15 -2.06 -1.04
C ALA A 35 15.81 -2.37 -1.72
N LEU A 36 14.74 -2.55 -0.93
CA LEU A 36 13.39 -2.72 -1.45
C LEU A 36 12.94 -1.51 -2.27
N GLY A 37 13.15 -0.29 -1.75
CA GLY A 37 12.84 0.95 -2.44
C GLY A 37 13.56 1.07 -3.78
N GLY A 38 14.85 0.71 -3.84
CA GLY A 38 15.63 0.66 -5.08
C GLY A 38 15.07 -0.35 -6.10
N ALA A 39 14.72 -1.55 -5.65
CA ALA A 39 14.09 -2.56 -6.49
C ALA A 39 12.72 -2.11 -7.02
N LEU A 40 11.92 -1.44 -6.17
CA LEU A 40 10.62 -0.88 -6.55
C LEU A 40 10.75 0.24 -7.57
N ILE A 41 11.74 1.13 -7.45
CA ILE A 41 12.01 2.16 -8.47
C ILE A 41 12.32 1.49 -9.80
N ALA A 42 13.22 0.51 -9.82
CA ALA A 42 13.59 -0.21 -11.04
C ALA A 42 12.37 -0.91 -11.67
N PHE A 43 11.54 -1.57 -10.85
CA PHE A 43 10.30 -2.20 -11.28
C PHE A 43 9.28 -1.20 -11.86
N LEU A 44 9.06 -0.07 -11.18
CA LEU A 44 8.06 0.94 -11.55
C LEU A 44 8.35 1.58 -12.91
N ILE A 45 9.61 1.71 -13.31
CA ILE A 45 9.98 2.17 -14.66
C ILE A 45 9.31 1.32 -15.76
N PHE A 46 9.10 0.02 -15.51
CA PHE A 46 8.45 -0.90 -16.45
C PHE A 46 6.98 -1.18 -16.12
N ASN A 47 6.51 -0.78 -14.95
CA ASN A 47 5.15 -1.06 -14.47
C ASN A 47 4.21 0.16 -14.47
N PHE A 48 4.73 1.39 -14.57
CA PHE A 48 3.86 2.55 -14.77
C PHE A 48 3.08 2.44 -16.09
N PHE A 49 1.87 3.01 -16.08
CA PHE A 49 0.95 2.92 -17.21
C PHE A 49 1.56 3.49 -18.50
N PRO A 50 1.49 2.77 -19.64
CA PRO A 50 1.01 1.40 -19.80
C PRO A 50 2.07 0.35 -19.39
N ALA A 51 1.72 -0.59 -18.51
CA ALA A 51 2.66 -1.57 -17.96
C ALA A 51 3.20 -2.55 -19.00
N LYS A 52 4.51 -2.81 -18.92
CA LYS A 52 5.22 -3.83 -19.69
C LYS A 52 5.49 -5.09 -18.88
N VAL A 53 5.56 -4.95 -17.56
CA VAL A 53 5.79 -6.04 -16.61
C VAL A 53 4.76 -5.94 -15.50
N PHE A 54 4.17 -7.07 -15.13
CA PHE A 54 3.25 -7.18 -14.00
C PHE A 54 3.96 -7.75 -12.78
N MET A 55 3.55 -7.29 -11.59
CA MET A 55 4.14 -7.71 -10.31
C MET A 55 3.90 -9.20 -10.00
N GLY A 56 2.72 -9.72 -10.35
CA GLY A 56 2.28 -11.08 -10.03
C GLY A 56 2.12 -11.34 -8.53
N ASP A 57 1.74 -12.57 -8.20
CA ASP A 57 1.54 -13.00 -6.81
C ASP A 57 2.87 -13.09 -6.05
N THR A 58 3.95 -13.46 -6.73
CA THR A 58 5.30 -13.50 -6.14
C THR A 58 5.72 -12.16 -5.57
N GLY A 59 5.57 -11.07 -6.35
CA GLY A 59 5.93 -9.73 -5.90
C GLY A 59 4.96 -9.20 -4.85
N SER A 60 3.65 -9.35 -5.07
CA SER A 60 2.64 -8.77 -4.18
C SER A 60 2.60 -9.41 -2.79
N LEU A 61 2.71 -10.75 -2.69
CA LEU A 61 2.79 -11.44 -1.41
C LEU A 61 4.10 -11.13 -0.68
N PHE A 62 5.22 -11.05 -1.41
CA PHE A 62 6.50 -10.64 -0.85
C PHE A 62 6.43 -9.23 -0.25
N LEU A 63 5.87 -8.25 -0.97
CA LEU A 63 5.72 -6.89 -0.46
C LEU A 63 4.85 -6.82 0.79
N GLY A 64 3.72 -7.53 0.79
CA GLY A 64 2.85 -7.61 1.97
C GLY A 64 3.59 -8.18 3.19
N ALA A 65 4.30 -9.28 3.01
CA ALA A 65 5.08 -9.91 4.08
C ALA A 65 6.23 -9.03 4.57
N MET A 66 6.97 -8.38 3.65
CA MET A 66 8.10 -7.52 3.99
C MET A 66 7.65 -6.31 4.80
N LEU A 67 6.66 -5.55 4.34
CA LEU A 67 6.19 -4.35 5.03
C LEU A 67 5.60 -4.66 6.41
N VAL A 68 4.85 -5.75 6.55
CA VAL A 68 4.33 -6.20 7.86
C VAL A 68 5.48 -6.69 8.75
N GLY A 69 6.43 -7.44 8.21
CA GLY A 69 7.62 -7.90 8.94
C GLY A 69 8.43 -6.73 9.50
N CYS A 70 8.60 -5.67 8.71
CA CYS A 70 9.26 -4.44 9.13
C CYS A 70 8.49 -3.70 10.24
N ALA A 71 7.16 -3.62 10.14
CA ALA A 71 6.33 -3.07 11.21
C ALA A 71 6.41 -3.89 12.51
N MET A 72 6.50 -5.22 12.40
CA MET A 72 6.72 -6.11 13.55
C MET A 72 8.11 -5.92 14.14
N ARG A 73 9.14 -5.79 13.30
CA ARG A 73 10.53 -5.53 13.72
C ARG A 73 10.68 -4.22 14.48
N LEU A 74 9.88 -3.22 14.11
CA LEU A 74 9.79 -1.93 14.80
C LEU A 74 9.01 -2.00 16.12
N GLY A 75 8.42 -3.16 16.46
CA GLY A 75 7.59 -3.36 17.65
C GLY A 75 6.24 -2.64 17.59
N ARG A 76 5.81 -2.20 16.39
CA ARG A 76 4.60 -1.37 16.20
C ARG A 76 3.71 -1.90 15.07
N PRO A 77 3.24 -3.16 15.14
CA PRO A 77 2.51 -3.80 14.04
C PRO A 77 1.22 -3.07 13.67
N LEU A 78 0.55 -2.43 14.64
CA LEU A 78 -0.69 -1.69 14.40
C LEU A 78 -0.51 -0.46 13.49
N VAL A 79 0.71 0.03 13.30
CA VAL A 79 0.96 1.15 12.38
C VAL A 79 0.56 0.81 10.95
N MET A 80 0.64 -0.46 10.55
CA MET A 80 0.27 -0.92 9.21
C MET A 80 -1.21 -0.72 8.88
N VAL A 81 -2.09 -0.69 9.89
CA VAL A 81 -3.51 -0.37 9.68
C VAL A 81 -3.66 1.06 9.13
N PHE A 82 -2.76 1.97 9.53
CA PHE A 82 -2.76 3.36 9.10
C PHE A 82 -1.93 3.56 7.84
N ILE A 83 -0.63 3.25 7.85
CA ILE A 83 0.23 3.53 6.69
C ILE A 83 -0.10 2.64 5.49
N GLY A 84 -0.62 1.44 5.73
CA GLY A 84 -1.17 0.54 4.73
C GLY A 84 -2.66 0.75 4.46
N LEU A 85 -3.24 1.92 4.79
CA LEU A 85 -4.67 2.21 4.66
C LEU A 85 -5.23 1.83 3.29
N VAL A 86 -4.50 2.11 2.20
CA VAL A 86 -4.92 1.73 0.85
C VAL A 86 -5.10 0.22 0.72
N TYR A 87 -4.15 -0.59 1.21
CA TYR A 87 -4.25 -2.05 1.21
C TYR A 87 -5.42 -2.54 2.07
N VAL A 88 -5.62 -1.90 3.22
CA VAL A 88 -6.74 -2.21 4.12
C VAL A 88 -8.07 -1.92 3.44
N LEU A 89 -8.24 -0.75 2.82
CA LEU A 89 -9.47 -0.37 2.12
C LEU A 89 -9.75 -1.28 0.92
N GLU A 90 -8.72 -1.64 0.17
CA GLU A 90 -8.79 -2.60 -0.92
C GLU A 90 -9.29 -3.97 -0.43
N GLY A 91 -8.68 -4.53 0.61
CA GLY A 91 -9.09 -5.81 1.21
C GLY A 91 -10.49 -5.76 1.84
N LEU A 92 -10.80 -4.70 2.60
CA LEU A 92 -12.10 -4.50 3.23
C LEU A 92 -13.21 -4.33 2.18
N SER A 93 -12.93 -3.66 1.06
CA SER A 93 -13.91 -3.51 -0.01
C SER A 93 -14.33 -4.86 -0.59
N VAL A 94 -13.39 -5.79 -0.76
CA VAL A 94 -13.67 -7.16 -1.21
C VAL A 94 -14.46 -7.92 -0.14
N LEU A 95 -14.04 -7.82 1.13
CA LEU A 95 -14.75 -8.47 2.23
C LEU A 95 -16.21 -8.01 2.31
N ILE A 96 -16.47 -6.70 2.32
CA ILE A 96 -17.81 -6.11 2.35
C ILE A 96 -18.62 -6.55 1.14
N GLN A 97 -18.03 -6.50 -0.06
CA GLN A 97 -18.71 -6.90 -1.28
C GLN A 97 -19.14 -8.37 -1.25
N VAL A 98 -18.25 -9.27 -0.82
CA VAL A 98 -18.54 -10.70 -0.72
C VAL A 98 -19.61 -10.97 0.33
N LEU A 99 -19.55 -10.30 1.49
CA LEU A 99 -20.55 -10.44 2.55
C LEU A 99 -21.94 -9.99 2.08
N VAL A 100 -22.05 -8.83 1.44
CA VAL A 100 -23.32 -8.32 0.91
C VAL A 100 -23.87 -9.20 -0.20
N PHE A 101 -23.02 -9.66 -1.12
CA PHE A 101 -23.45 -10.53 -2.21
C PHE A 101 -23.97 -11.87 -1.70
N LYS A 102 -23.30 -12.48 -0.70
CA LYS A 102 -23.76 -13.71 -0.06
C LYS A 102 -25.04 -13.49 0.75
N ALA A 103 -25.12 -12.44 1.58
CA ALA A 103 -26.28 -12.14 2.41
C ALA A 103 -27.55 -11.82 1.60
N THR A 104 -27.38 -11.30 0.38
CA THR A 104 -28.50 -10.96 -0.51
C THR A 104 -28.78 -12.03 -1.56
N HIS A 105 -28.17 -13.22 -1.46
CA HIS A 105 -28.28 -14.31 -2.44
C HIS A 105 -28.00 -13.84 -3.88
N GLY A 106 -26.98 -13.01 -4.04
CA GLY A 106 -26.52 -12.48 -5.33
C GLY A 106 -27.34 -11.33 -5.90
N LYS A 107 -28.36 -10.84 -5.18
CA LYS A 107 -29.27 -9.80 -5.69
C LYS A 107 -28.69 -8.39 -5.63
N LYS A 108 -27.75 -8.12 -4.73
CA LYS A 108 -27.17 -6.78 -4.54
C LYS A 108 -25.65 -6.82 -4.48
N ARG A 109 -25.06 -5.72 -4.95
CA ARG A 109 -23.63 -5.39 -4.84
C ARG A 109 -23.51 -4.07 -4.09
N PHE A 110 -22.55 -3.97 -3.16
CA PHE A 110 -22.35 -2.73 -2.40
C PHE A 110 -21.55 -1.72 -3.24
N PHE A 111 -20.40 -2.14 -3.75
CA PHE A 111 -19.61 -1.42 -4.74
C PHE A 111 -19.99 -1.86 -6.16
N LYS A 112 -19.82 -0.97 -7.15
CA LYS A 112 -19.98 -1.32 -8.58
C LYS A 112 -19.14 -2.55 -8.97
N MET A 113 -17.90 -2.58 -8.47
CA MET A 113 -16.97 -3.71 -8.53
C MET A 113 -16.02 -3.61 -7.34
N ALA A 114 -15.59 -4.75 -6.79
CA ALA A 114 -14.52 -4.80 -5.81
C ALA A 114 -13.28 -5.43 -6.48
N PRO A 115 -12.06 -5.00 -6.12
CA PRO A 115 -11.73 -4.02 -5.06
C PRO A 115 -12.08 -2.56 -5.38
N VAL A 116 -11.85 -1.64 -4.44
CA VAL A 116 -12.30 -0.24 -4.52
C VAL A 116 -11.71 0.51 -5.71
N HIS A 117 -10.50 0.22 -6.17
CA HIS A 117 -9.98 0.85 -7.40
C HIS A 117 -10.87 0.58 -8.62
N HIS A 118 -11.38 -0.64 -8.82
CA HIS A 118 -12.31 -0.94 -9.92
C HIS A 118 -13.66 -0.24 -9.75
N HIS A 119 -14.12 -0.02 -8.51
CA HIS A 119 -15.29 0.81 -8.27
C HIS A 119 -15.09 2.23 -8.81
N LEU A 120 -13.90 2.81 -8.56
CA LEU A 120 -13.54 4.16 -8.99
C LEU A 120 -13.37 4.26 -10.52
N GLU A 121 -12.82 3.24 -11.17
CA GLU A 121 -12.76 3.15 -12.63
C GLU A 121 -14.16 3.16 -13.24
N LEU A 122 -15.08 2.36 -12.71
CA LEU A 122 -16.49 2.34 -13.13
C LEU A 122 -17.26 3.61 -12.73
N CYS A 123 -16.66 4.50 -11.94
CA CYS A 123 -17.14 5.86 -11.69
C CYS A 123 -16.55 6.89 -12.67
N GLY A 124 -15.74 6.47 -13.64
CA GLY A 124 -15.20 7.31 -14.70
C GLY A 124 -13.83 7.94 -14.40
N LEU A 125 -13.14 7.51 -13.33
CA LEU A 125 -11.78 7.96 -13.05
C LEU A 125 -10.79 7.15 -13.89
N SER A 126 -9.79 7.82 -14.48
CA SER A 126 -8.71 7.14 -15.19
C SER A 126 -7.78 6.40 -14.22
N GLU A 127 -7.22 5.29 -14.67
CA GLU A 127 -6.27 4.47 -13.92
C GLU A 127 -5.12 5.30 -13.31
N VAL A 128 -4.49 6.15 -14.12
CA VAL A 128 -3.41 7.05 -13.68
C VAL A 128 -3.88 7.99 -12.56
N LYS A 129 -5.11 8.51 -12.66
CA LYS A 129 -5.68 9.39 -11.63
C LYS A 129 -5.97 8.63 -10.33
N ILE A 130 -6.46 7.40 -10.41
CA ILE A 130 -6.69 6.54 -9.24
C ILE A 130 -5.36 6.23 -8.55
N MET A 131 -4.35 5.82 -9.33
CA MET A 131 -2.99 5.58 -8.83
C MET A 131 -2.44 6.82 -8.12
N ALA A 132 -2.57 8.00 -8.71
CA ALA A 132 -2.10 9.25 -8.11
C ALA A 132 -2.83 9.61 -6.82
N ILE A 133 -4.15 9.43 -6.75
CA ILE A 133 -4.93 9.66 -5.52
C ILE A 133 -4.48 8.71 -4.42
N PHE A 134 -4.32 7.42 -4.72
CA PHE A 134 -3.97 6.41 -3.72
C PHE A 134 -2.54 6.62 -3.20
N LEU A 135 -1.63 7.01 -4.10
CA LEU A 135 -0.29 7.44 -3.75
C LEU A 135 -0.29 8.67 -2.83
N ALA A 136 -1.07 9.70 -3.18
CA ALA A 136 -1.17 10.93 -2.39
C ALA A 136 -1.76 10.67 -0.99
N VAL A 137 -2.80 9.83 -0.89
CA VAL A 137 -3.38 9.41 0.40
C VAL A 137 -2.34 8.65 1.21
N THR A 138 -1.62 7.70 0.61
CA THR A 138 -0.57 6.94 1.30
C THR A 138 0.53 7.86 1.83
N ALA A 139 1.02 8.79 0.99
CA ALA A 139 2.04 9.75 1.39
C ALA A 139 1.57 10.65 2.54
N ALA A 140 0.32 11.15 2.48
CA ALA A 140 -0.27 11.96 3.54
C ALA A 140 -0.36 11.18 4.86
N VAL A 141 -0.87 9.95 4.83
CA VAL A 141 -0.99 9.13 6.04
C VAL A 141 0.38 8.71 6.58
N CYS A 142 1.37 8.44 5.72
CA CYS A 142 2.74 8.18 6.13
C CYS A 142 3.38 9.40 6.81
N ALA A 143 3.16 10.60 6.28
CA ALA A 143 3.64 11.83 6.90
C ALA A 143 2.99 12.09 8.28
N LEU A 144 1.67 11.86 8.38
CA LEU A 144 0.96 11.95 9.66
C LEU A 144 1.47 10.89 10.65
N ALA A 145 1.66 9.65 10.22
CA ALA A 145 2.22 8.60 11.05
C ALA A 145 3.64 8.97 11.53
N TYR A 146 4.48 9.53 10.67
CA TYR A 146 5.78 10.05 11.08
C TYR A 146 5.65 11.08 12.20
N ILE A 147 4.84 12.12 12.01
CA ILE A 147 4.71 13.23 12.97
C ILE A 147 4.12 12.79 14.30
N PHE A 148 3.03 12.01 14.27
CA PHE A 148 2.27 11.70 15.49
C PHE A 148 2.71 10.40 16.17
N VAL A 149 3.26 9.45 15.41
CA VAL A 149 3.62 8.13 15.94
C VAL A 149 5.13 8.00 16.10
N PHE A 150 5.96 8.50 15.19
CA PHE A 150 7.40 8.21 15.22
C PHE A 150 8.27 9.35 15.78
N ALA A 151 8.05 10.59 15.36
CA ALA A 151 8.82 11.75 15.79
C ALA A 151 8.87 11.97 17.32
N PRO A 152 7.79 11.72 18.10
CA PRO A 152 7.81 11.93 19.55
C PRO A 152 8.73 10.97 20.33
N PHE A 153 9.29 9.95 19.67
CA PHE A 153 10.11 8.91 20.30
C PHE A 153 11.58 8.94 19.85
N VAL A 154 11.94 9.93 19.02
CA VAL A 154 13.28 10.12 18.45
C VAL A 154 14.02 11.30 19.12
N ILE A 155 13.32 12.03 20.01
CA ILE A 155 13.86 13.10 20.86
C ILE A 155 14.00 12.55 22.28
#